data_AF-A0A536H5E8-F1
#
_entry.id   AF-A0A536H5E8-F1
#
_cell.length_a   1.000
_cell.length_b   1.000
_cell.length_c   1.000
_cell.angle_alpha   90.00
_cell.angle_beta   90.00
_cell.angle_gamma   90.00
#
_symmetry.space_group_name_H-M   'P 1'
#
loop_
_entity.id
_entity.type
_entity.pdbx_description
1 polymer ?
#
loop_
_entity_poly.entity_id
_entity_poly.type
_entity_poly.pdbx_seq_one_letter_code
_entity_poly.pdbx_strand_id
1 'polypeptide(L)'
;MFNKVSYRRGVIEGVILYTLGRLGALITPAFFPDWVFVAAPLLFLVLQFLLAPLWATRRIQSTRRERLSKRFWLLGPRLAAICIGIDLLISLAIGLSLFTFTSVQQGPALWRFFASGPNHLSLLDFGFYEVRSIALLLAFFTLTVICTRLAAGGFLRFTMPSGGNRVTL
;
A
#
# COMPACT_ATOMS: atom_id res chain seq x y z
N MET A 1 -3.05 3.62 -23.64
CA MET A 1 -3.06 5.11 -23.72
C MET A 1 -3.03 5.82 -22.37
N PHE A 2 -3.27 5.15 -21.23
CA PHE A 2 -3.36 5.78 -19.90
C PHE A 2 -2.06 5.78 -19.06
N ASN A 3 -0.91 5.33 -19.57
CA ASN A 3 0.21 4.90 -18.69
C ASN A 3 1.20 5.98 -18.23
N LYS A 4 0.98 7.26 -18.55
CA LYS A 4 1.94 8.34 -18.19
C LYS A 4 1.25 9.46 -17.45
N VAL A 5 1.61 9.62 -16.19
CA VAL A 5 1.15 10.73 -15.36
C VAL A 5 2.32 11.34 -14.60
N SER A 6 2.15 12.60 -14.17
CA SER A 6 3.15 13.26 -13.33
C SER A 6 3.36 12.51 -12.02
N TYR A 7 4.57 12.60 -11.46
CA TYR A 7 4.93 11.94 -10.20
C TYR A 7 3.92 12.24 -9.09
N ARG A 8 3.50 13.51 -8.97
CA ARG A 8 2.52 13.94 -7.96
C ARG A 8 1.17 13.23 -8.15
N ARG A 9 0.67 13.18 -9.39
CA ARG A 9 -0.64 12.58 -9.67
C ARG A 9 -0.63 11.07 -9.49
N GLY A 10 0.46 10.38 -9.86
CA GLY A 10 0.61 8.94 -9.60
C GLY A 10 0.63 8.60 -8.11
N VAL A 11 1.28 9.44 -7.28
CA VAL A 11 1.25 9.28 -5.81
C VAL A 11 -0.17 9.50 -5.28
N ILE A 12 -0.87 10.55 -5.72
CA ILE A 12 -2.25 10.83 -5.31
C ILE A 12 -3.18 9.67 -5.67
N GLU A 13 -3.10 9.15 -6.90
CA GLU A 13 -3.90 7.99 -7.33
C GLU A 13 -3.62 6.76 -6.45
N GLY A 14 -2.35 6.48 -6.13
CA GLY A 14 -1.99 5.39 -5.23
C GLY A 14 -2.53 5.58 -3.82
N VAL A 15 -2.48 6.80 -3.29
CA VAL A 15 -3.04 7.14 -1.97
C VAL A 15 -4.55 6.97 -1.96
N ILE A 16 -5.26 7.40 -3.01
CA ILE A 16 -6.72 7.22 -3.11
C ILE A 16 -7.08 5.72 -3.08
N LEU A 17 -6.38 4.89 -3.85
CA LEU A 17 -6.59 3.44 -3.84
C LEU A 17 -6.33 2.81 -2.47
N TYR A 18 -5.26 3.25 -1.80
CA TYR A 18 -4.96 2.82 -0.43
C TYR A 18 -6.11 3.18 0.52
N THR A 19 -6.57 4.44 0.49
CA THR A 19 -7.65 4.90 1.36
C THR A 19 -8.96 4.18 1.12
N LEU A 20 -9.28 3.84 -0.14
CA LEU A 20 -10.47 3.06 -0.46
C LEU A 20 -10.37 1.63 0.08
N GLY A 21 -9.21 0.98 -0.08
CA GLY A 21 -8.95 -0.33 0.52
C GLY A 21 -9.05 -0.28 2.05
N ARG A 22 -8.47 0.75 2.68
CA ARG A 22 -8.48 0.93 4.13
C ARG A 22 -9.88 1.19 4.69
N LEU A 23 -10.70 1.98 3.99
CA LEU A 23 -12.10 2.21 4.35
C LEU A 23 -12.94 0.95 4.16
N GLY A 24 -12.69 0.19 3.08
CA GLY A 24 -13.31 -1.13 2.88
C GLY A 24 -12.97 -2.12 3.99
N ALA A 25 -11.73 -2.10 4.48
CA ALA A 25 -11.27 -2.93 5.59
C ALA A 25 -11.86 -2.55 6.97
N LEU A 26 -12.66 -1.48 7.06
CA LEU A 26 -13.47 -1.16 8.24
C LEU A 26 -14.83 -1.86 8.24
N ILE A 27 -15.24 -2.43 7.11
CA ILE A 27 -16.51 -3.15 7.00
C ILE A 27 -16.34 -4.51 7.66
N THR A 28 -17.16 -4.78 8.67
CA THR A 28 -17.14 -6.05 9.37
C THR A 28 -17.42 -7.20 8.41
N PRO A 29 -16.57 -8.25 8.36
CA PRO A 29 -16.75 -9.36 7.43
C PRO A 29 -18.15 -10.00 7.48
N ALA A 30 -18.78 -10.02 8.66
CA ALA A 30 -20.12 -10.57 8.89
C ALA A 30 -21.25 -9.90 8.06
N PHE A 31 -21.02 -8.73 7.46
CA PHE A 31 -21.99 -8.10 6.57
C PHE A 31 -22.04 -8.72 5.16
N PHE A 32 -21.04 -9.51 4.78
CA PHE A 32 -20.97 -10.09 3.44
C PHE A 32 -21.56 -11.51 3.42
N PRO A 33 -22.48 -11.83 2.49
CA PRO A 33 -23.06 -13.16 2.38
C PRO A 33 -22.12 -14.15 1.68
N ASP A 34 -22.25 -15.43 2.03
CA ASP A 34 -21.62 -16.58 1.36
C ASP A 34 -20.10 -16.41 1.11
N TRP A 35 -19.66 -16.61 -0.13
CA TRP A 35 -18.26 -16.50 -0.55
C TRP A 35 -17.73 -15.05 -0.54
N VAL A 36 -18.62 -14.05 -0.51
CA VAL A 36 -18.24 -12.64 -0.49
C VAL A 36 -17.56 -12.28 0.84
N PHE A 37 -17.88 -13.01 1.93
CA PHE A 37 -17.18 -12.95 3.22
C PHE A 37 -15.66 -13.14 3.08
N VAL A 38 -15.22 -13.95 2.12
CA VAL A 38 -13.79 -14.21 1.87
C VAL A 38 -13.26 -13.26 0.79
N ALA A 39 -14.01 -13.09 -0.29
CA ALA A 39 -13.56 -12.34 -1.47
C ALA A 39 -13.40 -10.84 -1.19
N ALA A 40 -14.34 -10.20 -0.47
CA ALA A 40 -14.31 -8.77 -0.24
C ALA A 40 -13.15 -8.33 0.67
N PRO A 41 -12.90 -8.96 1.83
CA PRO A 41 -11.74 -8.61 2.65
C PRO A 41 -10.40 -8.87 1.95
N LEU A 42 -10.30 -9.95 1.16
CA LEU A 42 -9.12 -10.20 0.33
C LEU A 42 -8.91 -9.08 -0.70
N LEU A 43 -9.98 -8.64 -1.37
CA LEU A 43 -9.92 -7.54 -2.33
C LEU A 43 -9.47 -6.23 -1.65
N PHE A 44 -9.95 -5.94 -0.44
CA PHE A 44 -9.52 -4.77 0.34
C PHE A 44 -8.05 -4.83 0.73
N LEU A 45 -7.57 -5.99 1.18
CA LEU A 45 -6.15 -6.21 1.48
C LEU A 45 -5.28 -6.07 0.22
N VAL A 46 -5.72 -6.60 -0.92
CA VAL A 46 -5.03 -6.45 -2.20
C VAL A 46 -4.98 -4.99 -2.61
N LEU A 47 -6.09 -4.25 -2.50
CA LEU A 47 -6.12 -2.80 -2.78
C LEU A 47 -5.14 -2.04 -1.90
N GLN A 48 -5.13 -2.33 -0.60
CA GLN A 48 -4.34 -1.66 0.40
C GLN A 48 -2.84 -1.92 0.22
N PHE A 49 -2.41 -3.18 0.11
CA PHE A 49 -1.01 -3.56 0.17
C PHE A 49 -0.33 -3.73 -1.19
N LEU A 50 -1.07 -4.15 -2.21
CA LEU A 50 -0.52 -4.55 -3.50
C LEU A 50 -0.88 -3.57 -4.62
N LEU A 51 -2.16 -3.26 -4.78
CA LEU A 51 -2.67 -2.52 -5.93
C LEU A 51 -2.25 -1.05 -5.89
N ALA A 52 -2.34 -0.39 -4.74
CA ALA A 52 -1.94 1.01 -4.56
C ALA A 52 -0.49 1.29 -5.02
N PRO A 53 0.54 0.58 -4.53
CA PRO A 53 1.91 0.79 -5.00
C PRO A 53 2.14 0.30 -6.43
N LEU A 54 1.51 -0.82 -6.87
CA LEU A 54 1.56 -1.28 -8.26
C LEU A 54 1.03 -0.24 -9.25
N TRP A 55 -0.08 0.38 -8.90
CA TRP A 55 -0.74 1.38 -9.73
C TRP A 55 0.13 2.63 -9.84
N ALA A 56 0.58 3.16 -8.70
CA ALA A 56 1.45 4.33 -8.67
C ALA A 56 2.73 4.11 -9.50
N THR A 57 3.37 2.93 -9.38
CA THR A 57 4.62 2.64 -10.10
C THR A 57 4.42 2.49 -11.60
N ARG A 58 3.33 1.84 -12.04
CA ARG A 58 3.01 1.69 -13.47
C ARG A 58 2.68 3.03 -14.12
N ARG A 59 2.03 3.93 -13.39
CA ARG A 59 1.60 5.26 -13.88
C ARG A 59 2.75 6.27 -13.94
N ILE A 60 3.76 6.09 -13.07
CA ILE A 60 4.96 6.94 -13.02
C ILE A 60 6.06 6.34 -13.92
N GLN A 61 5.93 6.56 -15.22
CA GLN A 61 7.01 6.27 -16.16
C GLN A 61 8.01 7.42 -16.22
N SER A 62 9.29 7.12 -15.91
CA SER A 62 10.40 8.02 -16.22
C SER A 62 10.59 8.06 -17.74
N THR A 63 10.61 9.25 -18.31
CA THR A 63 10.90 9.48 -19.74
C THR A 63 12.37 9.27 -20.07
N ARG A 64 13.27 9.44 -19.10
CA ARG A 64 14.70 9.09 -19.23
C ARG A 64 14.93 7.63 -18.82
N ARG A 65 15.74 6.93 -19.62
CA ARG A 65 16.35 5.61 -19.32
C ARG A 65 17.34 5.70 -18.14
N GLU A 66 16.88 6.21 -17.01
CA GLU A 66 17.69 6.31 -15.80
C GLU A 66 17.68 4.98 -15.07
N ARG A 67 18.87 4.42 -14.84
CA ARG A 67 19.10 3.44 -13.76
C ARG A 67 18.40 3.95 -12.51
N LEU A 68 17.68 3.06 -11.84
CA LEU A 68 16.90 3.24 -10.61
C LEU A 68 17.29 4.50 -9.82
N SER A 69 16.71 5.64 -10.20
CA SER A 69 17.14 6.93 -9.64
C SER A 69 16.75 6.97 -8.17
N LYS A 70 17.49 7.75 -7.36
CA LYS A 70 17.21 7.92 -5.91
C LYS A 70 15.73 8.23 -5.63
N ARG A 71 15.07 8.95 -6.54
CA ARG A 71 13.64 9.30 -6.50
C ARG A 71 12.72 8.09 -6.61
N PHE A 72 13.12 7.05 -7.33
CA PHE A 72 12.34 5.83 -7.49
C PHE A 72 12.50 4.89 -6.30
N TRP A 73 13.71 4.75 -5.76
CA TRP A 73 13.93 3.96 -4.54
C TRP A 73 13.18 4.56 -3.34
N LEU A 74 13.16 5.89 -3.25
CA LEU A 74 12.39 6.63 -2.24
C LEU A 74 10.87 6.63 -2.49
N LEU A 75 10.37 6.18 -3.65
CA LEU A 75 8.93 6.22 -3.93
C LEU A 75 8.15 5.28 -3.00
N GLY A 76 8.63 4.04 -2.81
CA GLY A 76 7.98 3.08 -1.90
C GLY A 76 7.90 3.61 -0.47
N PRO A 77 9.02 3.97 0.18
CA PRO A 77 9.01 4.53 1.52
C PRO A 77 8.20 5.82 1.65
N ARG A 78 8.25 6.71 0.65
CA ARG A 78 7.49 7.98 0.68
C ARG A 78 5.99 7.74 0.57
N LEU A 79 5.55 6.83 -0.30
CA LEU A 79 4.15 6.49 -0.45
C LEU A 79 3.64 5.78 0.81
N ALA A 80 4.45 4.89 1.39
CA ALA A 80 4.15 4.25 2.67
C ALA A 80 4.00 5.29 3.79
N ALA A 81 4.91 6.25 3.91
CA ALA A 81 4.84 7.30 4.92
C ALA A 81 3.54 8.14 4.84
N ILE A 82 3.10 8.49 3.64
CA ILE A 82 1.82 9.21 3.44
C ILE A 82 0.64 8.32 3.83
N CYS A 83 0.67 7.04 3.42
CA CYS A 83 -0.40 6.10 3.73
C CYS A 83 -0.48 5.81 5.23
N ILE A 84 0.66 5.70 5.93
CA ILE A 84 0.74 5.58 7.40
C ILE A 84 0.09 6.79 8.07
N GLY A 85 0.38 8.01 7.60
CA GLY A 85 -0.23 9.21 8.16
C GLY A 85 -1.76 9.19 8.04
N ILE A 86 -2.28 8.72 6.92
CA ILE A 86 -3.73 8.59 6.71
C ILE A 86 -4.30 7.42 7.52
N ASP A 87 -3.58 6.31 7.59
CA ASP A 87 -3.96 5.13 8.37
C ASP A 87 -4.15 5.49 9.84
N LEU A 88 -3.19 6.22 10.41
CA LEU A 88 -3.22 6.69 11.78
C LEU A 88 -4.42 7.62 12.02
N LEU A 89 -4.70 8.55 11.12
CA LEU A 89 -5.89 9.40 11.20
C LEU A 89 -7.19 8.58 11.17
N ILE A 90 -7.29 7.58 10.30
CA ILE A 90 -8.45 6.69 10.20
C ILE A 90 -8.59 5.82 11.45
N SER A 91 -7.48 5.27 11.96
CA SER A 91 -7.45 4.46 13.18
C SER A 91 -7.90 5.25 14.40
N LEU A 92 -7.47 6.51 14.53
CA LEU A 92 -7.89 7.38 15.62
C LEU A 92 -9.37 7.80 15.49
N ALA A 93 -9.80 8.23 14.30
CA ALA A 93 -11.10 8.88 14.11
C ALA A 93 -12.27 7.91 13.85
N ILE A 94 -12.01 6.78 13.20
CA ILE A 94 -13.06 5.86 12.71
C ILE A 94 -12.94 4.48 13.35
N GLY A 95 -11.75 3.89 13.35
CA GLY A 95 -11.50 2.60 13.98
C GLY A 95 -10.34 1.81 13.39
N LEU A 96 -9.95 0.76 14.11
CA LEU A 96 -8.84 -0.12 13.73
C LEU A 96 -9.21 -0.94 12.48
N SER A 97 -8.24 -1.22 11.61
CA SER A 97 -8.43 -2.13 10.48
C SER A 97 -8.57 -3.58 10.92
N LEU A 98 -9.41 -4.31 10.22
CA LEU A 98 -9.51 -5.75 10.41
C LEU A 98 -8.53 -6.44 9.47
N PHE A 99 -7.43 -6.95 10.05
CA PHE A 99 -6.48 -7.78 9.30
C PHE A 99 -6.84 -9.27 9.33
N THR A 100 -7.86 -9.66 10.11
CA THR A 100 -8.30 -11.05 10.27
C THR A 100 -9.78 -11.19 9.99
N PHE A 101 -10.15 -12.28 9.31
CA PHE A 101 -11.53 -12.58 8.89
C PHE A 101 -12.51 -12.80 10.05
N THR A 102 -11.99 -13.11 11.24
CA THR A 102 -12.79 -13.39 12.44
C THR A 102 -12.97 -12.18 13.35
N SER A 103 -12.29 -11.07 13.06
CA SER A 103 -12.33 -9.89 13.93
C SER A 103 -13.57 -9.03 13.64
N VAL A 104 -14.14 -8.48 14.71
CA VAL A 104 -15.25 -7.52 14.64
C VAL A 104 -14.67 -6.11 14.64
N GLN A 105 -15.28 -5.22 13.86
CA GLN A 105 -14.88 -3.82 13.77
C GLN A 105 -14.94 -3.19 15.15
N GLN A 106 -13.76 -2.89 15.70
CA GLN A 106 -13.67 -2.18 16.96
C GLN A 106 -13.58 -0.70 16.61
N GLY A 107 -14.51 0.10 17.16
CA GLY A 107 -14.69 1.51 16.84
C GLY A 107 -13.46 2.40 17.08
N PRO A 108 -13.62 3.74 17.05
CA PRO A 108 -12.51 4.68 17.02
C PRO A 108 -11.57 4.53 18.21
N ALA A 109 -10.26 4.46 17.94
CA ALA A 109 -9.25 4.26 18.99
C ALA A 109 -9.26 5.39 20.03
N LEU A 110 -9.55 6.63 19.61
CA LEU A 110 -9.64 7.80 20.51
C LEU A 110 -10.60 7.57 21.67
N TRP A 111 -11.82 7.09 21.37
CA TRP A 111 -12.82 6.84 22.40
C TRP A 111 -12.45 5.66 23.29
N ARG A 112 -11.70 4.70 22.74
CA ARG A 112 -11.32 3.47 23.44
C ARG A 112 -10.14 3.65 24.41
N PHE A 113 -9.31 4.68 24.22
CA PHE A 113 -8.31 5.06 25.21
C PHE A 113 -8.92 5.52 26.53
N PHE A 114 -10.10 6.15 26.48
CA PHE A 114 -10.82 6.66 27.66
C PHE A 114 -11.90 5.71 28.17
N ALA A 115 -12.20 4.63 27.44
CA ALA A 115 -13.16 3.63 27.87
C ALA A 115 -12.55 2.71 28.95
N SER A 116 -13.40 2.14 29.81
CA SER A 116 -13.02 1.09 30.77
C SER A 116 -13.67 -0.25 30.40
N GLY A 117 -13.07 -1.36 30.84
CA GLY A 117 -13.58 -2.72 30.58
C GLY A 117 -13.03 -3.35 29.29
N PRO A 118 -13.73 -4.34 28.69
CA PRO A 118 -13.21 -5.16 27.59
C PRO A 118 -12.96 -4.40 26.27
N ASN A 119 -13.47 -3.16 26.18
CA ASN A 119 -13.28 -2.28 25.03
C ASN A 119 -12.12 -1.29 25.21
N HIS A 120 -11.46 -1.28 26.38
CA HIS A 120 -10.29 -0.44 26.63
C HIS A 120 -9.15 -0.83 25.71
N LEU A 121 -8.53 0.17 25.07
CA LEU A 121 -7.35 -0.01 24.25
C LEU A 121 -6.16 0.58 25.00
N SER A 122 -5.19 -0.26 25.38
CA SER A 122 -3.97 0.26 25.98
C SER A 122 -3.11 0.97 24.93
N LEU A 123 -2.35 1.97 25.36
CA LEU A 123 -1.48 2.75 24.46
C LEU A 123 -0.36 1.86 23.88
N LEU A 124 0.07 0.84 24.63
CA LEU A 124 1.02 -0.17 24.17
C LEU A 124 0.42 -1.10 23.10
N ASP A 125 -0.80 -1.58 23.30
CA ASP A 125 -1.47 -2.45 22.31
C ASP A 125 -1.72 -1.71 21.00
N PHE A 126 -2.13 -0.43 21.09
CA PHE A 126 -2.23 0.44 19.93
C PHE A 126 -0.86 0.63 19.25
N GLY A 127 0.20 0.87 20.02
CA GLY A 127 1.55 0.98 19.49
C GLY A 127 2.02 -0.27 18.74
N PHE A 128 1.83 -1.46 19.32
CA PHE A 128 2.16 -2.73 18.66
C PHE A 128 1.35 -2.96 17.38
N TYR A 129 0.06 -2.62 17.42
CA TYR A 129 -0.82 -2.70 16.27
C TYR A 129 -0.34 -1.81 15.11
N GLU A 130 -0.05 -0.54 15.40
CA GLU A 130 0.42 0.43 14.41
C GLU A 130 1.82 0.08 13.89
N VAL A 131 2.74 -0.37 14.75
CA VAL A 131 4.08 -0.82 14.31
C VAL A 131 3.98 -1.98 13.33
N ARG A 132 3.08 -2.94 13.58
CA ARG A 132 2.83 -4.05 12.65
C ARG A 132 2.31 -3.52 11.31
N SER A 133 1.33 -2.62 11.31
CA SER A 133 0.80 -1.99 10.09
C SER A 133 1.88 -1.25 9.31
N ILE A 134 2.69 -0.44 10.01
CA ILE A 134 3.81 0.31 9.43
C ILE A 134 4.83 -0.63 8.78
N ALA A 135 5.22 -1.70 9.47
CA ALA A 135 6.18 -2.66 8.97
C ALA A 135 5.67 -3.37 7.70
N LEU A 136 4.40 -3.78 7.69
CA LEU A 136 3.77 -4.41 6.53
C LEU A 136 3.69 -3.44 5.36
N LEU A 137 3.27 -2.19 5.58
CA LEU A 137 3.20 -1.18 4.52
C LEU A 137 4.56 -0.89 3.91
N LEU A 138 5.59 -0.69 4.74
CA LEU A 138 6.96 -0.47 4.26
C LEU A 138 7.47 -1.67 3.45
N ALA A 139 7.31 -2.89 3.96
CA ALA A 139 7.76 -4.10 3.29
C ALA A 139 7.03 -4.32 1.95
N PHE A 140 5.70 -4.29 1.95
CA PHE A 140 4.94 -4.55 0.73
C PHE A 140 5.07 -3.43 -0.29
N PHE A 141 5.09 -2.16 0.12
CA PHE A 141 5.22 -1.06 -0.85
C PHE A 141 6.61 -1.02 -1.46
N THR A 142 7.67 -1.27 -0.68
CA THR A 142 9.02 -1.34 -1.25
C THR A 142 9.17 -2.53 -2.20
N LEU A 143 8.70 -3.71 -1.80
CA LEU A 143 8.77 -4.92 -2.61
C LEU A 143 7.98 -4.77 -3.91
N THR A 144 6.72 -4.32 -3.84
CA THR A 144 5.89 -4.12 -5.04
C THR A 144 6.49 -3.09 -6.00
N VAL A 145 7.04 -1.99 -5.48
CA VAL A 145 7.74 -0.99 -6.29
C VAL A 145 8.95 -1.58 -7.02
N ILE A 146 9.72 -2.45 -6.35
CA ILE A 146 10.88 -3.14 -6.95
C ILE A 146 10.42 -4.17 -7.98
N CYS A 147 9.49 -5.06 -7.63
CA CYS A 147 8.98 -6.12 -8.50
C CYS A 147 8.31 -5.54 -9.76
N THR A 148 7.54 -4.45 -9.62
CA THR A 148 6.93 -3.79 -10.77
C THR A 148 7.94 -3.22 -11.75
N ARG A 149 9.08 -2.69 -11.27
CA ARG A 149 10.16 -2.25 -12.16
C ARG A 149 10.94 -3.40 -12.78
N LEU A 150 11.18 -4.46 -12.01
CA LEU A 150 11.82 -5.67 -12.53
C LEU A 150 11.00 -6.22 -13.70
N ALA A 151 9.68 -6.34 -13.52
CA ALA A 151 8.75 -6.79 -14.56
C ALA A 151 8.70 -5.84 -15.78
N ALA A 152 8.89 -4.53 -15.57
CA ALA A 152 8.92 -3.54 -16.65
C ALA A 152 10.29 -3.43 -17.36
N GLY A 153 11.26 -4.30 -17.07
CA GLY A 153 12.58 -4.32 -17.71
C GLY A 153 13.57 -3.29 -17.15
N GLY A 154 13.38 -2.80 -15.93
CA GLY A 154 14.20 -1.75 -15.32
C GLY A 154 15.63 -2.16 -14.92
N PHE A 155 15.92 -3.46 -14.80
CA PHE A 155 17.21 -3.97 -14.30
C PHE A 155 18.04 -4.75 -15.33
N LEU A 156 17.40 -5.49 -16.23
CA LEU A 156 18.10 -6.42 -17.11
C LEU A 156 18.34 -5.79 -18.49
N ARG A 157 19.29 -4.87 -18.54
CA ARG A 157 20.17 -4.82 -19.71
C ARG A 157 21.57 -5.12 -19.21
N PHE A 158 21.97 -6.37 -19.37
CA PHE A 158 23.37 -6.67 -19.66
C PHE A 158 23.73 -5.82 -20.87
N THR A 159 24.40 -4.68 -20.63
CA THR A 159 25.17 -4.05 -21.68
C THR A 159 26.29 -5.03 -21.97
N MET A 160 26.04 -5.98 -22.88
CA MET A 160 27.11 -6.74 -23.50
C MET A 160 28.01 -5.67 -24.14
N PRO A 161 29.32 -5.64 -23.82
CA PRO A 161 30.22 -4.64 -24.39
C PRO A 161 30.11 -4.77 -25.90
N SER A 162 29.78 -3.66 -26.55
CA SER A 162 29.52 -3.58 -27.97
C SER A 162 30.78 -3.92 -28.75
N GLY A 163 30.97 -5.20 -29.08
CA GLY A 163 31.77 -5.62 -30.19
C GLY A 163 31.06 -5.22 -31.48
N GLY A 164 31.47 -4.08 -32.04
CA GLY A 164 31.58 -3.85 -33.49
C GLY A 164 30.34 -3.74 -34.37
N ASN A 165 29.21 -4.40 -34.13
CA ASN A 165 28.12 -4.39 -35.11
C ASN A 165 26.72 -4.36 -34.47
N ARG A 166 26.02 -3.26 -34.72
CA ARG A 166 24.65 -3.00 -34.28
C ARG A 166 23.68 -3.91 -35.03
N VAL A 167 23.25 -4.98 -34.39
CA VAL A 167 22.01 -5.66 -34.78
C VAL A 167 20.89 -5.07 -33.93
N THR A 168 20.03 -4.28 -34.55
CA THR A 168 18.76 -3.86 -33.97
C THR A 168 17.72 -4.92 -34.31
N LEU A 169 17.18 -5.61 -33.30
CA LEU A 169 15.86 -6.24 -33.35
C LEU A 169 14.81 -5.22 -32.91
#